data_AF-A0A0D9AE21-F1
#
_entry.id   AF-A0A0D9AE21-F1
#
_cell.length_a   1.000
_cell.length_b   1.000
_cell.length_c   1.000
_cell.angle_alpha   90.00
_cell.angle_beta   90.00
_cell.angle_gamma   90.00
#
_symmetry.space_group_name_H-M   'P 1'
#
loop_
_entity.id
_entity.type
_entity.pdbx_description
1 polymer ?
#
loop_
_entity_poly.entity_id
_entity_poly.type
_entity_poly.pdbx_seq_one_letter_code
_entity_poly.pdbx_strand_id
1 'polypeptide(L)'
;MRSVILLFAASLSFVSFVIAAAPLVQVVGLFPGAAVVNVDGQRKLVRVGQVGPGGVEVISADSKGAVLRVDGIERRYTLSRELSVGFAEPDRRQLSIARGQGGHYWVAGSINGQSVQFLVDTGATSVAINEIQARRLGIDYRVDGKPIVVSTAGGTAKAWRVHLNSVKVGAIDVLGVEAVVVEGGSPSDALLGMSFLSRVSWREDQGVLKLESKI
;
A
#
# COMPACT_ATOMS: atom_id res chain seq x y z
N MET A 1 -16.67 -65.64 -60.16
CA MET A 1 -15.85 -64.43 -60.30
C MET A 1 -16.71 -63.22 -59.92
N ARG A 2 -16.32 -62.53 -58.84
CA ARG A 2 -16.48 -61.12 -58.49
C ARG A 2 -17.88 -60.48 -58.48
N SER A 3 -18.39 -60.29 -57.25
CA SER A 3 -19.43 -59.33 -56.86
C SER A 3 -18.94 -57.88 -56.97
N VAL A 4 -19.78 -56.97 -57.47
CA VAL A 4 -19.53 -55.51 -57.48
C VAL A 4 -20.51 -54.85 -56.53
N ILE A 5 -19.98 -54.22 -55.48
CA ILE A 5 -20.72 -53.41 -54.51
C ILE A 5 -20.50 -51.95 -54.89
N LEU A 6 -21.58 -51.25 -55.24
CA LEU A 6 -21.58 -49.79 -55.44
C LEU A 6 -21.73 -49.10 -54.08
N LEU A 7 -20.69 -48.34 -53.70
CA LEU A 7 -20.68 -47.47 -52.53
C LEU A 7 -21.17 -46.06 -52.92
N PHE A 8 -22.28 -45.64 -52.32
CA PHE A 8 -22.81 -44.28 -52.41
C PHE A 8 -22.12 -43.42 -51.34
N ALA A 9 -21.32 -42.42 -51.74
CA ALA A 9 -20.70 -41.48 -50.83
C ALA A 9 -21.64 -40.27 -50.61
N ALA A 10 -22.24 -40.16 -49.42
CA ALA A 10 -22.99 -38.99 -49.01
C ALA A 10 -22.04 -37.91 -48.47
N SER A 11 -21.97 -36.75 -49.13
CA SER A 11 -21.20 -35.61 -48.64
C SER A 11 -21.99 -34.85 -47.57
N LEU A 12 -21.49 -34.89 -46.32
CA LEU A 12 -22.08 -34.18 -45.19
C LEU A 12 -21.50 -32.75 -45.14
N SER A 13 -22.31 -31.74 -45.48
CA SER A 13 -21.93 -30.33 -45.28
C SER A 13 -21.95 -29.98 -43.79
N PHE A 14 -20.77 -29.76 -43.21
CA PHE A 14 -20.62 -29.26 -41.85
C PHE A 14 -20.91 -27.74 -41.84
N VAL A 15 -22.05 -27.35 -41.25
CA VAL A 15 -22.30 -25.97 -40.85
C VAL A 15 -21.47 -25.71 -39.60
N SER A 16 -20.37 -24.96 -39.73
CA SER A 16 -19.56 -24.54 -38.59
C SER A 16 -20.32 -23.50 -37.78
N PHE A 17 -20.93 -23.91 -36.66
CA PHE A 17 -21.36 -22.99 -35.62
C PHE A 17 -20.11 -22.39 -34.97
N VAL A 18 -19.88 -21.09 -35.18
CA VAL A 18 -18.90 -20.34 -34.38
C VAL A 18 -19.54 -20.13 -33.02
N ILE A 19 -19.18 -20.98 -32.06
CA ILE A 19 -19.48 -20.72 -30.65
C ILE A 19 -18.58 -19.57 -30.21
N ALA A 20 -19.12 -18.35 -30.17
CA ALA A 20 -18.47 -17.25 -29.49
C ALA A 20 -18.42 -17.58 -27.99
N ALA A 21 -17.23 -17.61 -27.41
CA ALA A 21 -17.07 -17.77 -25.97
C ALA A 21 -17.75 -16.57 -25.27
N ALA A 22 -18.52 -16.83 -24.20
CA ALA A 22 -19.12 -15.76 -23.42
C ALA A 22 -17.99 -14.86 -22.87
N PRO A 23 -18.11 -13.52 -22.99
CA PRO A 23 -17.07 -12.61 -22.54
C PRO A 23 -16.79 -12.83 -21.05
N LEU A 24 -15.51 -13.01 -20.70
CA LEU A 24 -15.11 -13.18 -19.30
C LEU A 24 -15.14 -11.80 -18.64
N VAL A 25 -16.26 -11.45 -18.01
CA VAL A 25 -16.43 -10.18 -17.31
C VAL A 25 -15.93 -10.29 -15.88
N GLN A 26 -14.92 -9.49 -15.54
CA GLN A 26 -14.39 -9.34 -14.19
C GLN A 26 -14.59 -7.91 -13.69
N VAL A 27 -14.95 -7.76 -12.42
CA VAL A 27 -14.96 -6.46 -11.75
C VAL A 27 -13.65 -6.34 -10.97
N VAL A 28 -12.79 -5.42 -11.41
CA VAL A 28 -11.43 -5.23 -10.87
C VAL A 28 -11.29 -3.96 -10.04
N GLY A 29 -12.34 -3.14 -9.98
CA GLY A 29 -12.39 -1.95 -9.13
C GLY A 29 -13.83 -1.50 -8.91
N LEU A 30 -14.11 -0.96 -7.73
CA LEU A 30 -15.45 -0.58 -7.27
C LEU A 30 -15.42 0.81 -6.65
N PHE A 31 -16.31 1.70 -7.12
CA PHE A 31 -16.45 3.06 -6.66
C PHE A 31 -17.94 3.41 -6.53
N PRO A 32 -18.30 4.41 -5.71
CA PRO A 32 -19.65 4.96 -5.74
C PRO A 32 -20.03 5.43 -7.15
N GLY A 33 -20.98 4.75 -7.78
CA GLY A 33 -21.49 5.09 -9.11
C GLY A 33 -20.61 4.69 -10.29
N ALA A 34 -19.54 3.91 -10.09
CA ALA A 34 -18.72 3.39 -11.18
C ALA A 34 -18.03 2.07 -10.83
N ALA A 35 -17.76 1.24 -11.85
CA ALA A 35 -16.98 0.02 -11.72
C ALA A 35 -15.87 0.00 -12.78
N VAL A 36 -14.71 -0.54 -12.42
CA VAL A 36 -13.68 -0.90 -13.40
C VAL A 36 -13.97 -2.33 -13.81
N VAL A 37 -14.35 -2.49 -15.08
CA VAL A 37 -14.61 -3.79 -15.68
C VAL A 37 -13.42 -4.20 -16.52
N ASN A 38 -13.07 -5.47 -16.48
CA ASN A 38 -12.13 -6.11 -17.39
C ASN A 38 -12.91 -7.13 -18.22
N VAL A 39 -12.93 -6.94 -19.54
CA VAL A 39 -13.57 -7.85 -20.48
C VAL A 39 -12.54 -8.23 -21.53
N ASP A 40 -12.21 -9.52 -21.61
CA ASP A 40 -11.23 -10.07 -22.56
C ASP A 40 -9.87 -9.32 -22.55
N GLY A 41 -9.46 -8.86 -21.37
CA GLY A 41 -8.20 -8.12 -21.15
C GLY A 41 -8.31 -6.60 -21.30
N GLN A 42 -9.41 -6.08 -21.82
CA GLN A 42 -9.66 -4.65 -21.92
C GLN A 42 -10.27 -4.11 -20.62
N ARG A 43 -9.46 -3.36 -19.87
CA ARG A 43 -9.86 -2.71 -18.62
C ARG A 43 -10.41 -1.32 -18.89
N LYS A 44 -11.60 -1.01 -18.39
CA LYS A 44 -12.21 0.33 -18.52
C LYS A 44 -13.04 0.67 -17.29
N LEU A 45 -12.92 1.93 -16.83
CA LEU A 45 -13.85 2.50 -15.87
C LEU A 45 -15.17 2.81 -16.59
N VAL A 46 -16.26 2.26 -16.09
CA VAL A 46 -17.61 2.43 -16.63
C VAL A 46 -18.47 3.03 -15.52
N ARG A 47 -19.09 4.17 -15.81
CA ARG A 47 -20.03 4.82 -14.88
C ARG A 47 -21.41 4.18 -15.02
N VAL A 48 -22.23 4.33 -13.99
CA VAL A 48 -23.64 3.90 -14.03
C VAL A 48 -24.34 4.50 -15.28
N GLY A 49 -25.06 3.66 -16.02
CA GLY A 49 -25.74 4.02 -17.27
C GLY A 49 -24.83 4.12 -18.51
N GLN A 50 -23.54 3.80 -18.38
CA GLN A 50 -22.61 3.73 -19.52
C GLN A 50 -22.37 2.28 -19.93
N VAL A 51 -22.16 2.08 -21.24
CA VAL A 51 -21.76 0.81 -21.82
C VAL A 51 -20.22 0.76 -21.94
N GLY A 52 -19.66 -0.27 -21.34
CA GLY A 52 -18.25 -0.62 -21.33
C GLY A 52 -17.84 -1.57 -22.46
N PRO A 53 -16.61 -2.09 -22.40
CA PRO A 53 -16.11 -3.10 -23.34
C PRO A 53 -16.98 -4.36 -23.29
N GLY A 54 -17.11 -5.06 -24.42
CA GLY A 54 -17.93 -6.29 -24.51
C GLY A 54 -19.42 -6.09 -24.23
N GLY A 55 -19.95 -4.86 -24.36
CA GLY A 55 -21.38 -4.58 -24.16
C GLY A 55 -21.81 -4.53 -22.69
N VAL A 56 -20.87 -4.51 -21.75
CA VAL A 56 -21.17 -4.52 -20.31
C VAL A 56 -21.68 -3.15 -19.86
N GLU A 57 -22.91 -3.08 -19.39
CA GLU A 57 -23.49 -1.85 -18.82
C GLU A 57 -23.45 -1.91 -17.29
N VAL A 58 -23.05 -0.81 -16.64
CA VAL A 58 -23.11 -0.70 -15.17
C VAL A 58 -24.48 -0.16 -14.78
N ILE A 59 -25.28 -0.95 -14.07
CA ILE A 59 -26.60 -0.55 -13.57
C ILE A 59 -26.50 0.12 -12.21
N SER A 60 -25.66 -0.43 -11.32
CA SER A 60 -25.31 0.18 -10.04
C SER A 60 -23.91 -0.26 -9.60
N ALA A 61 -23.24 0.57 -8.82
CA ALA A 61 -21.95 0.24 -8.23
C ALA A 61 -21.74 1.00 -6.91
N ASP A 62 -21.28 0.27 -5.90
CA ASP A 62 -20.82 0.80 -4.62
C ASP A 62 -19.49 0.12 -4.21
N SER A 63 -19.01 0.36 -2.99
CA SER A 63 -17.76 -0.23 -2.50
C SER A 63 -17.84 -1.75 -2.23
N LYS A 64 -19.04 -2.35 -2.23
CA LYS A 64 -19.28 -3.77 -1.93
C LYS A 64 -19.51 -4.59 -3.19
N GLY A 65 -20.10 -4.00 -4.23
CA GLY A 65 -20.34 -4.68 -5.49
C GLY A 65 -20.91 -3.79 -6.58
N ALA A 66 -21.08 -4.38 -7.75
CA ALA A 66 -21.74 -3.77 -8.89
C ALA A 66 -22.82 -4.70 -9.46
N VAL A 67 -23.92 -4.11 -9.94
CA VAL A 67 -24.87 -4.81 -10.79
C VAL A 67 -24.53 -4.44 -12.23
N LEU A 68 -24.20 -5.45 -13.02
CA LEU A 68 -23.85 -5.29 -14.43
C LEU A 68 -24.87 -5.99 -15.30
N ARG A 69 -25.19 -5.40 -16.45
CA ARG A 69 -25.95 -6.04 -17.52
C ARG A 69 -24.98 -6.54 -18.59
N VAL A 70 -25.00 -7.84 -18.85
CA VAL A 70 -24.18 -8.51 -19.86
C VAL A 70 -25.13 -9.32 -20.72
N ASP A 71 -25.15 -9.08 -22.03
CA ASP A 71 -26.07 -9.73 -22.98
C ASP A 71 -27.55 -9.66 -22.54
N GLY A 72 -27.96 -8.53 -21.96
CA GLY A 72 -29.33 -8.31 -21.47
C GLY A 72 -29.65 -8.93 -20.11
N ILE A 73 -28.73 -9.68 -19.50
CA ILE A 73 -28.92 -10.29 -18.18
C ILE A 73 -28.22 -9.45 -17.13
N GLU A 74 -28.98 -8.99 -16.13
CA GLU A 74 -28.41 -8.33 -14.96
C GLU A 74 -27.89 -9.35 -13.94
N ARG A 75 -26.64 -9.18 -13.55
CA ARG A 75 -25.99 -10.01 -12.53
C ARG A 75 -25.24 -9.12 -11.55
N ARG A 76 -25.24 -9.54 -10.28
CA ARG A 76 -24.40 -8.90 -9.26
C ARG A 76 -23.00 -9.48 -9.33
N TYR A 77 -22.02 -8.60 -9.41
CA TYR A 77 -20.61 -8.90 -9.38
C TYR A 77 -19.99 -8.28 -8.13
N THR A 78 -19.14 -9.04 -7.46
CA THR A 78 -18.22 -8.53 -6.45
C THR A 78 -16.84 -8.37 -7.08
N LEU A 79 -15.92 -7.72 -6.35
CA LEU A 79 -14.53 -7.61 -6.78
C LEU A 79 -13.98 -9.03 -7.06
N SER A 80 -13.62 -9.30 -8.31
CA SER A 80 -13.12 -10.59 -8.77
C SER A 80 -11.76 -10.84 -8.12
N ARG A 81 -11.70 -11.84 -7.23
CA ARG A 81 -10.49 -12.22 -6.47
C ARG A 81 -9.62 -13.28 -7.16
N GLU A 82 -9.96 -13.70 -8.37
CA GLU A 82 -9.18 -14.68 -9.13
C GLU A 82 -7.94 -14.02 -9.75
N LEU A 83 -6.81 -14.24 -9.06
CA LEU A 83 -5.43 -14.06 -9.52
C LEU A 83 -5.18 -12.74 -10.26
N SER A 84 -5.28 -11.65 -9.50
CA SER A 84 -4.79 -10.32 -9.85
C SER A 84 -3.28 -10.30 -10.09
N VAL A 85 -2.83 -10.70 -11.28
CA VAL A 85 -1.61 -10.10 -11.86
C VAL A 85 -1.98 -8.66 -12.24
N GLY A 86 -1.64 -7.73 -11.36
CA GLY A 86 -1.56 -6.30 -11.70
C GLY A 86 -2.73 -5.41 -11.26
N PHE A 87 -3.34 -5.67 -10.12
CA PHE A 87 -3.84 -4.60 -9.24
C PHE A 87 -3.38 -4.93 -7.83
N ALA A 88 -2.31 -4.26 -7.40
CA ALA A 88 -1.99 -4.22 -5.99
C ALA A 88 -3.18 -3.54 -5.29
N GLU A 89 -3.85 -4.25 -4.38
CA GLU A 89 -4.39 -3.60 -3.18
C GLU A 89 -3.39 -2.51 -2.76
N PRO A 90 -3.79 -1.31 -2.30
CA PRO A 90 -2.82 -0.37 -1.75
C PRO A 90 -2.05 -1.15 -0.70
N ASP A 91 -0.81 -1.52 -1.04
CA ASP A 91 -0.04 -2.46 -0.27
C ASP A 91 0.20 -1.73 1.04
N ARG A 92 -0.59 -2.05 2.07
CA ARG A 92 -0.43 -1.44 3.38
C ARG A 92 0.94 -1.92 3.81
N ARG A 93 1.89 -1.02 3.67
CA ARG A 93 3.29 -1.30 3.90
C ARG A 93 3.40 -1.66 5.36
N GLN A 94 3.66 -2.93 5.63
CA GLN A 94 3.72 -3.48 6.97
C GLN A 94 5.17 -3.79 7.33
N LEU A 95 5.51 -3.56 8.58
CA LEU A 95 6.80 -3.93 9.16
C LEU A 95 6.57 -4.59 10.51
N SER A 96 7.12 -5.79 10.68
CA SER A 96 7.13 -6.50 11.97
C SER A 96 8.53 -6.42 12.57
N ILE A 97 8.61 -5.97 13.82
CA ILE A 97 9.86 -5.77 14.55
C ILE A 97 9.80 -6.65 15.78
N ALA A 98 10.67 -7.66 15.84
CA ALA A 98 10.81 -8.49 17.02
C ALA A 98 11.44 -7.69 18.16
N ARG A 99 11.04 -7.99 19.40
CA ARG A 99 11.62 -7.39 20.59
C ARG A 99 13.11 -7.75 20.67
N GLY A 100 13.94 -6.72 20.77
CA GLY A 100 15.39 -6.85 20.90
C GLY A 100 15.86 -6.94 22.35
N GLN A 101 17.17 -6.80 22.53
CA GLN A 101 17.79 -6.81 23.87
C GLN A 101 17.22 -5.69 24.75
N GLY A 102 17.11 -5.98 26.06
CA GLY A 102 16.56 -5.05 27.04
C GLY A 102 15.04 -4.84 26.94
N GLY A 103 14.33 -5.58 26.07
CA GLY A 103 12.89 -5.44 25.89
C GLY A 103 12.48 -4.29 24.95
N HIS A 104 13.44 -3.69 24.27
CA HIS A 104 13.26 -2.56 23.36
C HIS A 104 13.04 -3.01 21.91
N TYR A 105 12.41 -2.17 21.10
CA TYR A 105 12.23 -2.41 19.67
C TYR A 105 13.20 -1.55 18.87
N TRP A 106 14.02 -2.21 18.05
CA TRP A 106 15.03 -1.57 17.22
C TRP A 106 14.66 -1.75 15.76
N VAL A 107 14.68 -0.67 14.99
CA VAL A 107 14.34 -0.71 13.56
C VAL A 107 15.33 0.08 12.72
N ALA A 108 15.87 -0.60 11.70
CA ALA A 108 16.69 0.06 10.69
C ALA A 108 15.80 0.93 9.79
N GLY A 109 16.28 2.11 9.47
CA GLY A 109 15.55 3.08 8.68
C GLY A 109 16.46 4.12 8.05
N SER A 110 15.86 5.21 7.60
CA SER A 110 16.59 6.37 7.10
C SER A 110 15.90 7.68 7.44
N ILE A 111 16.70 8.72 7.57
CA ILE A 111 16.27 10.11 7.65
C ILE A 111 16.82 10.83 6.42
N ASN A 112 15.96 11.45 5.61
CA ASN A 112 16.35 12.13 4.38
C ASN A 112 17.22 11.25 3.45
N GLY A 113 16.95 9.93 3.43
CA GLY A 113 17.71 8.95 2.65
C GLY A 113 19.01 8.45 3.28
N GLN A 114 19.43 9.01 4.42
CA GLN A 114 20.63 8.58 5.15
C GLN A 114 20.30 7.53 6.21
N SER A 115 21.06 6.43 6.26
CA SER A 115 20.78 5.29 7.14
C SER A 115 20.90 5.63 8.63
N VAL A 116 19.91 5.16 9.40
CA VAL A 116 19.81 5.33 10.85
C VAL A 116 19.25 4.05 11.47
N GLN A 117 19.78 3.68 12.63
CA GLN A 117 19.16 2.68 13.50
C GLN A 117 18.31 3.44 14.52
N PHE A 118 17.01 3.13 14.58
CA PHE A 118 16.10 3.73 15.53
C PHE A 118 15.84 2.80 16.71
N LEU A 119 15.67 3.41 17.88
CA LEU A 119 14.96 2.88 19.03
C LEU A 119 13.51 3.39 18.97
N VAL A 120 12.53 2.49 18.98
CA VAL A 120 11.12 2.89 19.03
C VAL A 120 10.78 3.36 20.44
N ASP A 121 10.33 4.61 20.56
CA ASP A 121 10.04 5.23 21.85
C ASP A 121 8.68 5.95 21.81
N THR A 122 7.66 5.31 22.37
CA THR A 122 6.30 5.88 22.50
C THR A 122 6.21 7.02 23.52
N GLY A 123 7.22 7.18 24.39
CA GLY A 123 7.33 8.27 25.36
C GLY A 123 7.92 9.55 24.75
N ALA A 124 8.65 9.44 23.64
CA ALA A 124 9.18 10.59 22.91
C ALA A 124 8.07 11.26 22.07
N THR A 125 7.85 12.56 22.28
CA THR A 125 6.83 13.33 21.53
C THR A 125 7.18 13.50 20.05
N SER A 126 8.47 13.52 19.72
CA SER A 126 9.00 13.66 18.36
C SER A 126 10.10 12.65 18.09
N VAL A 127 10.42 12.44 16.81
CA VAL A 127 11.71 11.85 16.44
C VAL A 127 12.82 12.67 17.09
N ALA A 128 13.75 12.02 17.77
CA ALA A 128 14.84 12.71 18.47
C ALA A 128 16.18 12.14 18.06
N ILE A 129 17.12 13.02 17.74
CA ILE A 129 18.51 12.70 17.46
C ILE A 129 19.42 13.66 18.21
N ASN A 130 20.66 13.27 18.43
CA ASN A 130 21.67 14.15 19.01
C ASN A 130 22.41 14.94 17.92
N GLU A 131 23.21 15.93 18.31
CA GLU A 131 23.95 16.75 17.35
C GLU A 131 24.99 15.99 16.53
N ILE A 132 25.57 14.92 17.07
CA ILE A 132 26.56 14.09 16.37
C ILE A 132 25.87 13.36 15.21
N GLN A 133 24.70 12.79 15.48
CA GLN A 133 23.84 12.15 14.48
C GLN A 133 23.36 13.17 13.45
N ALA A 134 22.87 14.34 13.87
CA ALA A 134 22.42 15.39 12.94
C ALA A 134 23.53 15.81 11.96
N ARG A 135 24.76 16.01 12.45
CA ARG A 135 25.93 16.28 11.59
C ARG A 135 26.20 15.14 10.60
N ARG A 136 26.17 13.88 11.06
CA ARG A 136 26.35 12.70 10.20
C ARG A 136 25.28 12.61 9.10
N LEU A 137 24.06 13.04 9.41
CA LEU A 137 22.92 13.00 8.50
C LEU A 137 22.83 14.23 7.58
N GLY A 138 23.74 15.20 7.71
CA GLY A 138 23.73 16.43 6.92
C GLY A 138 22.54 17.34 7.23
N ILE A 139 22.09 17.36 8.49
CA ILE A 139 20.98 18.20 8.94
C ILE A 139 21.57 19.50 9.52
N ASP A 140 21.36 20.62 8.84
CA ASP A 140 21.83 21.95 9.25
C ASP A 140 20.91 22.60 10.30
N TYR A 141 20.70 21.91 11.42
CA TYR A 141 19.70 22.25 12.44
C TYR A 141 19.90 23.62 13.11
N ARG A 142 21.09 24.20 13.08
CA ARG A 142 21.34 25.56 13.60
C ARG A 142 20.90 26.66 12.64
N VAL A 143 20.76 26.35 11.35
CA VAL A 143 20.32 27.27 10.31
C VAL A 143 18.82 27.11 10.08
N ASP A 144 18.36 25.88 9.90
CA ASP A 144 16.97 25.58 9.53
C ASP A 144 16.05 25.35 10.74
N GLY A 145 16.64 25.09 11.91
CA GLY A 145 15.90 24.70 13.11
C GLY A 145 15.55 25.87 14.03
N LYS A 146 14.46 25.70 14.78
CA LYS A 146 14.04 26.64 15.82
C LYS A 146 14.62 26.22 17.17
N PRO A 147 15.38 27.08 17.87
CA PRO A 147 15.91 26.75 19.19
C PRO A 147 14.76 26.57 20.20
N ILE A 148 14.87 25.51 21.00
CA ILE A 148 13.93 25.13 22.05
C ILE A 148 14.69 24.55 23.26
N VAL A 149 13.97 24.35 24.36
CA VAL A 149 14.45 23.58 25.51
C VAL A 149 13.56 22.35 25.64
N VAL A 150 14.17 21.19 25.85
CA VAL A 150 13.46 19.92 26.00
C VAL A 150 13.84 19.25 27.31
N SER A 151 12.90 18.47 27.86
CA SER A 151 13.15 17.59 29.00
C SER A 151 13.60 16.23 28.49
N THR A 152 14.70 15.74 29.03
CA THR A 152 15.28 14.42 28.75
C THR A 152 15.43 13.64 30.04
N ALA A 153 15.79 12.36 29.95
CA ALA A 153 16.12 11.55 31.12
C ALA A 153 17.29 12.13 31.95
N GLY A 154 18.19 12.90 31.33
CA GLY A 154 19.32 13.56 32.00
C GLY A 154 19.00 14.97 32.53
N GLY A 155 17.74 15.42 32.46
CA GLY A 155 17.34 16.79 32.79
C GLY A 155 17.00 17.60 31.55
N THR A 156 17.00 18.93 31.68
CA THR A 156 16.70 19.83 30.55
C THR A 156 17.91 20.02 29.66
N ALA A 157 17.69 20.11 28.35
CA ALA A 157 18.72 20.31 27.36
C ALA A 157 18.30 21.35 26.31
N LYS A 158 19.28 22.08 25.78
CA LYS A 158 19.09 22.89 24.58
C LYS A 158 18.91 21.97 23.38
N ALA A 159 17.99 22.34 22.51
CA ALA A 159 17.72 21.58 21.31
C ALA A 159 17.18 22.48 20.19
N TRP A 160 17.04 21.91 19.00
CA TRP A 160 16.46 22.57 17.84
C TRP A 160 15.33 21.71 17.29
N ARG A 161 14.14 22.31 17.14
CA ARG A 161 13.06 21.70 16.38
C ARG A 161 13.35 21.87 14.90
N VAL A 162 13.32 20.77 14.15
CA VAL A 162 13.51 20.73 12.70
C VAL A 162 12.39 19.92 12.04
N HIS A 163 12.25 20.07 10.73
CA HIS A 163 11.42 19.19 9.92
C HIS A 163 12.28 18.33 9.01
N LEU A 164 12.12 17.02 9.13
CA LEU A 164 12.77 16.04 8.28
C LEU A 164 11.93 15.86 7.01
N ASN A 165 12.57 15.88 5.85
CA ASN A 165 11.90 15.71 4.56
C ASN A 165 11.22 14.34 4.50
N SER A 166 11.94 13.29 4.93
CA SER A 166 11.40 11.94 5.04
C SER A 166 12.02 11.16 6.19
N VAL A 167 11.20 10.31 6.81
CA VAL A 167 11.64 9.26 7.74
C VAL A 167 11.05 7.95 7.25
N LYS A 168 11.93 6.96 7.04
CA LYS A 168 11.55 5.67 6.46
C LYS A 168 11.98 4.52 7.36
N VAL A 169 11.07 3.56 7.57
CA VAL A 169 11.34 2.27 8.23
C VAL A 169 10.70 1.16 7.42
N GLY A 170 11.49 0.17 7.00
CA GLY A 170 11.04 -0.80 6.00
C GLY A 170 10.49 -0.11 4.74
N ALA A 171 9.28 -0.47 4.33
CA ALA A 171 8.61 0.16 3.19
C ALA A 171 7.81 1.43 3.57
N ILE A 172 7.61 1.70 4.87
CA ILE A 172 6.83 2.84 5.36
C ILE A 172 7.68 4.11 5.25
N ASP A 173 7.18 5.09 4.51
CA ASP A 173 7.84 6.38 4.28
C ASP A 173 6.90 7.50 4.73
N VAL A 174 7.33 8.31 5.70
CA VAL A 174 6.56 9.43 6.24
C VAL A 174 7.29 10.71 5.92
N LEU A 175 6.61 11.61 5.22
CA LEU A 175 7.16 12.89 4.78
C LEU A 175 6.90 14.00 5.81
N GLY A 176 7.79 14.99 5.88
CA GLY A 176 7.57 16.20 6.70
C GLY A 176 7.39 15.87 8.19
N VAL A 177 8.33 15.12 8.76
CA VAL A 177 8.28 14.65 10.15
C VAL A 177 8.95 15.68 11.06
N GLU A 178 8.25 16.14 12.08
CA GLU A 178 8.89 16.97 13.12
C GLU A 178 9.92 16.14 13.89
N ALA A 179 11.10 16.70 14.08
CA ALA A 179 12.16 16.11 14.89
C ALA A 179 12.82 17.14 15.79
N VAL A 180 13.52 16.64 16.80
CA VAL A 180 14.33 17.44 17.71
C VAL A 180 15.78 16.99 17.60
N VAL A 181 16.67 17.96 17.41
CA VAL A 181 18.12 17.77 17.53
C VAL A 181 18.57 18.29 18.88
N VAL A 182 18.99 17.40 19.76
CA VAL A 182 19.44 17.73 21.12
C VAL A 182 20.93 18.06 21.12
N GLU A 183 21.34 19.10 21.85
CA GLU A 183 22.74 19.45 22.03
C GLU A 183 23.49 18.37 22.84
N GLY A 184 24.73 18.07 22.43
CA GLY A 184 25.57 17.03 23.03
C GLY A 184 25.30 15.60 22.52
N GLY A 185 25.56 14.60 23.36
CA GLY A 185 25.56 13.18 22.98
C GLY A 185 24.28 12.40 23.28
N SER A 186 23.26 13.04 23.85
CA SER A 186 21.99 12.40 24.22
C SER A 186 20.87 12.81 23.25
N PRO A 187 19.95 11.90 22.86
CA PRO A 187 19.96 10.47 23.14
C PRO A 187 21.14 9.76 22.44
N SER A 188 21.61 8.62 22.99
CA SER A 188 22.67 7.82 22.37
C SER A 188 22.23 7.27 21.00
N ASP A 189 20.96 6.89 20.93
CA ASP A 189 20.31 6.29 19.79
C ASP A 189 19.26 7.24 19.23
N ALA A 190 19.02 7.18 17.92
CA ALA A 190 17.94 7.94 17.32
C ALA A 190 16.60 7.37 17.81
N LEU A 191 15.72 8.21 18.33
CA LEU A 191 14.41 7.81 18.83
C LEU A 191 13.36 7.97 17.72
N LEU A 192 12.59 6.92 17.46
CA LEU A 192 11.41 6.98 16.60
C LEU A 192 10.18 7.29 17.46
N GLY A 193 9.91 8.59 17.63
CA GLY A 193 8.86 9.09 18.51
C GLY A 193 7.50 9.29 17.85
N MET A 194 6.59 9.91 18.60
CA MET A 194 5.18 10.07 18.24
C MET A 194 4.92 10.95 17.01
N SER A 195 5.83 11.86 16.64
CA SER A 195 5.72 12.62 15.37
C SER A 195 5.76 11.72 14.13
N PHE A 196 6.39 10.53 14.24
CA PHE A 196 6.29 9.46 13.25
C PHE A 196 5.16 8.49 13.60
N LEU A 197 5.15 7.94 14.83
CA LEU A 197 4.27 6.83 15.21
C LEU A 197 2.77 7.18 15.11
N SER A 198 2.38 8.44 15.31
CA SER A 198 0.99 8.88 15.16
C SER A 198 0.49 8.86 13.70
N ARG A 199 1.41 8.87 12.73
CA ARG A 199 1.11 8.87 11.28
C ARG A 199 1.02 7.47 10.68
N VAL A 200 1.31 6.45 11.48
CA VAL A 200 1.19 5.04 11.12
C VAL A 200 0.23 4.36 12.09
N SER A 201 -0.30 3.21 11.69
CA SER A 201 -0.97 2.31 12.64
C SER A 201 0.10 1.44 13.29
N TRP A 202 0.03 1.25 14.61
CA TRP A 202 0.96 0.38 15.30
C TRP A 202 0.29 -0.38 16.42
N ARG A 203 0.77 -1.61 16.68
CA ARG A 203 0.37 -2.43 17.81
C ARG A 203 1.50 -3.35 18.23
N GLU A 204 1.53 -3.65 19.52
CA GLU A 204 2.40 -4.68 20.08
C GLU A 204 1.58 -5.95 20.31
N ASP A 205 2.15 -7.09 19.93
CA ASP A 205 1.51 -8.40 20.00
C ASP A 205 2.58 -9.46 20.26
N GLN A 206 2.58 -10.02 21.47
CA GLN A 206 3.48 -11.11 21.90
C GLN A 206 4.97 -10.86 21.65
N GLY A 207 5.48 -9.65 21.95
CA GLY A 207 6.88 -9.31 21.72
C GLY A 207 7.19 -8.94 20.28
N VAL A 208 6.18 -8.68 19.45
CA VAL A 208 6.34 -8.18 18.08
C VAL A 208 5.60 -6.86 17.93
N LEU A 209 6.34 -5.81 17.60
CA LEU A 209 5.77 -4.52 17.20
C LEU A 209 5.45 -4.56 15.71
N LYS A 210 4.17 -4.36 15.37
CA LYS A 210 3.69 -4.27 13.98
C LYS A 210 3.42 -2.80 13.65
N LEU A 211 4.02 -2.29 12.59
CA LEU A 211 3.78 -0.97 12.01
C LEU A 211 3.11 -1.12 10.64
N GLU A 212 2.13 -0.27 10.33
CA GLU A 212 1.40 -0.28 9.07
C GLU A 212 1.17 1.17 8.57
N SER A 213 1.40 1.42 7.28
CA SER A 213 1.06 2.72 6.67
C SER A 213 -0.45 2.97 6.73
N LYS A 214 -0.86 4.19 7.10
CA LYS A 214 -2.24 4.65 6.94
C LYS A 214 -2.49 4.96 5.46
N ILE A 215 -3.65 4.56 4.95
CA ILE A 215 -4.13 4.88 3.59
C ILE A 215 -4.58 6.33 3.56
#